data_AF-A0A2R6JX25-F1
#
_entry.id   AF-A0A2R6JX25-F1
#
_cell.length_a   1.000
_cell.length_b   1.000
_cell.length_c   1.000
_cell.angle_alpha   90.00
_cell.angle_beta   90.00
_cell.angle_gamma   90.00
#
_symmetry.space_group_name_H-M   'P 1'
#
loop_
_entity.id
_entity.type
_entity.pdbx_description
1 polymer ?
#
loop_
_entity_poly.entity_id
_entity_poly.type
_entity_poly.pdbx_seq_one_letter_code
_entity_poly.pdbx_strand_id
1 'polypeptide(L)'
;MLELYQAEDCGYSETACETLTALGVSYVIHNPRTAAGETRNEQTHEELTELGGRDQIPFLVDHQRGVSMYESDAIVEYLEENYS
;
A
#
# COMPACT_ATOMS: atom_id res chain seq x y z
N MET A 1 -3.53 -11.61 -5.01
CA MET A 1 -2.18 -11.15 -4.60
C MET A 1 -2.40 -9.81 -3.94
N LEU A 2 -1.87 -9.62 -2.73
CA LEU A 2 -1.89 -8.32 -2.08
C LEU A 2 -0.63 -7.56 -2.45
N GLU A 3 -0.77 -6.29 -2.81
CA GLU A 3 0.34 -5.38 -3.06
C GLU A 3 0.12 -4.10 -2.26
N LEU A 4 1.21 -3.57 -1.70
CA LEU A 4 1.19 -2.31 -0.95
C LEU A 4 2.28 -1.38 -1.49
N TYR A 5 1.84 -0.24 -2.01
CA TYR A 5 2.71 0.87 -2.40
C TYR A 5 2.87 1.80 -1.20
N GLN A 6 4.11 2.01 -0.78
CA GLN A 6 4.43 2.67 0.48
C GLN A 6 5.71 3.49 0.40
N ALA A 7 6.10 4.14 1.49
CA ALA A 7 7.44 4.68 1.65
C ALA A 7 7.95 4.45 3.07
N GLU A 8 9.22 4.06 3.18
CA GLU A 8 9.94 4.02 4.46
C GLU A 8 9.84 5.37 5.19
N ASP A 9 9.85 5.31 6.53
CA ASP A 9 9.72 6.47 7.43
C ASP A 9 8.39 7.24 7.28
N CYS A 10 7.34 6.60 6.74
CA CYS A 10 5.97 7.14 6.69
C CYS A 10 5.06 6.45 7.70
N GLY A 11 4.60 7.17 8.73
CA GLY A 11 3.75 6.59 9.79
C GLY A 11 2.45 5.94 9.28
N TYR A 12 1.83 6.47 8.23
CA TYR A 12 0.63 5.86 7.63
C TYR A 12 0.94 4.52 6.94
N SER A 13 2.12 4.42 6.32
CA SER A 13 2.58 3.18 5.67
C SER A 13 2.97 2.12 6.70
N GLU A 14 3.58 2.54 7.81
CA GLU A 14 3.96 1.69 8.93
C GLU A 14 2.72 0.94 9.46
N THR A 15 1.62 1.64 9.74
CA THR A 15 0.39 1.00 10.25
C THR A 15 -0.15 -0.07 9.30
N ALA A 16 -0.21 0.19 7.98
CA ALA A 16 -0.68 -0.79 7.01
C ALA A 16 0.22 -2.04 6.95
N CYS A 17 1.55 -1.85 6.98
CA CYS A 17 2.53 -2.93 7.03
C CYS A 17 2.42 -3.76 8.32
N GLU A 18 2.23 -3.11 9.46
CA GLU A 18 2.04 -3.77 10.76
C GLU A 18 0.79 -4.64 10.76
N THR A 19 -0.34 -4.15 10.24
CA THR A 19 -1.58 -4.94 10.14
C THR A 19 -1.39 -6.14 9.22
N LEU A 20 -0.80 -5.97 8.03
CA LEU A 20 -0.50 -7.10 7.13
C LEU A 20 0.37 -8.16 7.82
N THR A 21 1.36 -7.71 8.59
CA THR A 21 2.27 -8.59 9.35
C THR A 21 1.54 -9.30 10.49
N ALA A 22 0.69 -8.60 11.23
CA ALA A 22 -0.09 -9.14 12.34
C ALA A 22 -1.09 -10.21 11.88
N LEU A 23 -1.70 -10.01 10.71
CA LEU A 23 -2.60 -10.97 10.07
C LEU A 23 -1.85 -12.16 9.42
N GLY A 24 -0.51 -12.09 9.33
CA GLY A 24 0.30 -13.16 8.75
C GLY A 24 0.07 -13.37 7.26
N VAL A 25 -0.42 -12.36 6.54
CA VAL A 25 -0.70 -12.47 5.10
C VAL A 25 0.56 -12.21 4.27
N SER A 26 0.64 -12.90 3.14
CA SER A 26 1.70 -12.63 2.16
C SER A 26 1.30 -11.48 1.24
N TYR A 27 2.21 -10.52 1.05
CA TYR A 27 2.02 -9.36 0.19
C TYR A 27 3.32 -8.98 -0.51
N VAL A 28 3.22 -8.22 -1.61
CA VAL A 28 4.33 -7.57 -2.29
C VAL A 28 4.41 -6.12 -1.82
N ILE A 29 5.61 -5.64 -1.51
CA ILE A 29 5.83 -4.26 -1.09
C ILE A 29 6.55 -3.49 -2.20
N HIS A 30 6.05 -2.30 -2.51
CA HIS A 30 6.65 -1.39 -3.48
C HIS A 30 7.03 -0.09 -2.79
N ASN A 31 8.24 0.39 -3.07
CA ASN A 31 8.79 1.65 -2.56
C ASN A 31 9.00 2.65 -3.72
N PRO A 32 7.91 3.19 -4.31
CA PRO A 32 8.00 4.07 -5.48
C PRO A 32 8.72 5.39 -5.22
N ARG A 33 8.62 5.93 -4.00
CA ARG A 33 9.18 7.23 -3.60
C ARG A 33 9.58 7.26 -2.12
N THR A 34 10.31 8.29 -1.70
CA THR A 34 10.51 8.62 -0.28
C THR A 34 9.24 9.24 0.31
N ALA A 35 9.12 9.26 1.65
CA ALA A 35 8.03 10.01 2.31
C ALA A 35 8.02 11.50 1.89
N ALA A 36 9.21 12.08 1.65
CA ALA A 36 9.39 13.46 1.18
C ALA A 36 9.01 13.67 -0.30
N GLY A 37 8.87 12.60 -1.09
CA GLY A 37 8.41 12.67 -2.46
C GLY A 37 9.44 12.54 -3.56
N GLU A 38 10.65 12.13 -3.21
CA GLU A 38 11.66 11.81 -4.20
C GLU A 38 11.41 10.41 -4.75
N THR A 39 11.19 10.31 -6.06
CA THR A 39 11.00 9.02 -6.74
C THR A 39 12.23 8.13 -6.54
N ARG A 40 11.99 6.89 -6.10
CA ARG A 40 13.00 5.85 -5.89
C ARG A 40 12.96 4.78 -6.98
N ASN A 41 11.77 4.49 -7.48
CA ASN A 41 11.54 3.53 -8.54
C ASN A 41 10.49 4.11 -9.49
N GLU A 42 10.92 4.49 -10.69
CA GLU A 42 10.06 5.10 -11.70
C GLU A 42 8.92 4.15 -12.12
N GLN A 43 9.22 2.87 -12.29
CA GLN A 43 8.22 1.90 -12.74
C GLN A 43 7.08 1.77 -11.72
N THR A 44 7.38 1.55 -10.45
CA THR A 44 6.33 1.39 -9.43
C THR A 44 5.67 2.72 -9.07
N HIS A 45 6.32 3.85 -9.33
CA HIS A 45 5.72 5.18 -9.20
C HIS A 45 4.71 5.44 -10.32
N GLU A 46 5.05 5.10 -11.56
CA GLU A 46 4.12 5.11 -12.68
C GLU A 46 2.93 4.19 -12.40
N GLU A 47 3.17 2.95 -12.00
CA GLU A 47 2.09 2.01 -11.62
C GLU A 47 1.18 2.56 -10.52
N LEU A 48 1.73 3.17 -9.47
CA LEU A 48 0.95 3.83 -8.42
C LEU A 48 0.03 4.91 -9.00
N THR A 49 0.56 5.75 -9.89
CA THR A 49 -0.20 6.85 -10.49
C THR A 49 -1.22 6.35 -11.52
N GLU A 50 -0.95 5.28 -12.25
CA GLU A 50 -1.86 4.69 -13.22
C GLU A 50 -3.00 3.90 -12.55
N LEU A 51 -2.69 3.12 -11.50
CA LEU A 51 -3.67 2.31 -10.78
C LEU A 51 -4.53 3.16 -9.85
N GLY A 52 -3.91 4.03 -9.06
CA GLY A 52 -4.62 4.81 -8.05
C GLY A 52 -5.05 6.20 -8.52
N GLY A 53 -4.46 6.71 -9.61
CA GLY A 53 -4.77 8.03 -10.16
C GLY A 53 -4.13 9.20 -9.42
N ARG A 54 -3.38 8.95 -8.34
CA ARG A 54 -2.70 9.97 -7.51
C ARG A 54 -1.39 9.44 -6.95
N ASP A 55 -0.42 10.33 -6.80
CA ASP A 55 0.82 10.07 -6.06
C ASP A 55 0.56 10.20 -4.54
N GLN A 56 -0.17 9.22 -4.00
CA GLN A 56 -0.54 9.14 -2.60
C GLN A 56 -0.16 7.76 -2.05
N ILE A 57 0.35 7.72 -0.82
CA ILE A 57 0.73 6.50 -0.11
C ILE A 57 0.19 6.55 1.33
N PRO A 58 -0.09 5.41 1.98
CA PRO A 58 -0.07 4.07 1.40
C PRO A 58 -1.21 3.84 0.38
N PHE A 59 -0.99 2.92 -0.55
CA PHE A 59 -1.99 2.47 -1.52
C PHE A 59 -1.99 0.94 -1.60
N LEU A 60 -3.13 0.33 -1.29
CA LEU A 60 -3.32 -1.12 -1.29
C LEU A 60 -3.97 -1.56 -2.60
N VAL A 61 -3.49 -2.67 -3.15
CA VAL A 61 -4.15 -3.39 -4.25
C VAL A 61 -4.38 -4.85 -3.85
N ASP A 62 -5.64 -5.27 -3.87
CA ASP A 62 -6.04 -6.67 -3.72
C ASP A 62 -6.56 -7.22 -5.06
N HIS A 63 -5.69 -7.93 -5.76
CA HIS A 63 -6.03 -8.57 -7.03
C HIS A 63 -7.03 -9.72 -6.90
N GLN A 64 -7.19 -10.32 -5.72
CA GLN A 64 -8.18 -11.40 -5.54
C GLN A 64 -9.61 -10.86 -5.50
N ARG A 65 -9.80 -9.66 -4.95
CA ARG A 65 -11.11 -9.02 -4.82
C ARG A 65 -11.34 -7.90 -5.83
N GLY A 66 -10.31 -7.51 -6.61
CA GLY A 66 -10.39 -6.40 -7.55
C GLY A 66 -10.54 -5.05 -6.85
N VAL A 67 -9.98 -4.93 -5.66
CA VAL A 67 -10.08 -3.75 -4.80
C VAL A 67 -8.76 -3.00 -4.83
N SER A 68 -8.84 -1.67 -4.91
CA SER A 68 -7.70 -0.79 -4.66
C SER A 68 -8.15 0.41 -3.85
N MET A 69 -7.33 0.86 -2.92
CA MET A 69 -7.72 1.91 -1.98
C MET A 69 -6.55 2.66 -1.36
N TYR A 70 -6.86 3.88 -0.94
CA TYR A 70 -5.99 4.77 -0.17
C TYR A 70 -6.48 4.84 1.29
N GLU A 71 -5.82 5.70 2.07
CA GLU A 71 -6.10 5.99 3.47
C GLU A 71 -5.77 4.81 4.39
N SER A 72 -4.77 4.99 5.26
CA SER A 72 -4.25 3.92 6.11
C SER A 72 -5.35 3.28 6.98
N ASP A 73 -6.24 4.08 7.55
CA ASP A 73 -7.29 3.58 8.44
C ASP A 73 -8.29 2.69 7.68
N ALA A 74 -8.65 3.08 6.45
CA ALA A 74 -9.53 2.28 5.59
C ALA A 74 -8.84 0.99 5.11
N ILE A 75 -7.54 1.06 4.82
CA ILE A 75 -6.72 -0.11 4.49
C ILE A 75 -6.70 -1.10 5.67
N VAL A 76 -6.49 -0.62 6.89
CA VAL A 76 -6.48 -1.46 8.10
C VAL A 76 -7.84 -2.13 8.30
N GLU A 77 -8.92 -1.35 8.29
CA GLU A 77 -10.29 -1.86 8.43
C GLU A 77 -10.58 -2.93 7.39
N TYR A 78 -10.27 -2.65 6.11
CA TYR A 78 -10.44 -3.62 5.02
C TYR A 78 -9.66 -4.92 5.25
N LEU A 79 -8.40 -4.82 5.68
CA LEU A 79 -7.54 -5.98 5.92
C LEU A 79 -8.07 -6.83 7.08
N GLU A 80 -8.47 -6.20 8.19
CA GLU A 80 -9.07 -6.90 9.33
C GLU A 80 -10.38 -7.59 8.94
N GLU A 81 -11.25 -6.94 8.17
CA GLU A 81 -12.52 -7.52 7.74
C GLU A 81 -12.36 -8.73 6.80
N ASN A 82 -11.31 -8.74 5.96
CA ASN A 82 -11.18 -9.70 4.86
C ASN A 82 -10.13 -10.78 5.10
N TYR A 83 -9.23 -10.61 6.08
CA TYR A 83 -8.05 -11.45 6.27
C TYR A 83 -7.74 -11.82 7.74
N SER A 84 -8.58 -11.46 8.71
CA SER A 84 -8.49 -11.97 10.10
C SER A 84 -8.75 -13.47 10.21
#